data_AF-Q5L6E7-F1
#
_entry.id   AF-Q5L6E7-F1
#
_cell.length_a   1.000
_cell.length_b   1.000
_cell.length_c   1.000
_cell.angle_alpha   90.00
_cell.angle_beta   90.00
_cell.angle_gamma   90.00
#
_symmetry.space_group_name_H-M   'P 1'
#
loop_
_entity.id
_entity.type
_entity.pdbx_description
1 polymer ?
#
loop_
_entity_poly.entity_id
_entity_poly.type
_entity_poly.pdbx_seq_one_letter_code
_entity_poly.pdbx_strand_id
1 'polypeptide(L)'
;MHIVSTFIPAHMHTLKNGNHIHLPPSPSLRVPHNRLNPGTTQARVEKVLSLLPVVGLFVAGYLLYQKQSVMKEAYKQLDFSPNEKCSHPTCSHLDPSNLNLAITVSVLSGLGLLFPIMGLCGLVFLIIALVSKIMSCCPCSGL
;
A
#
# COMPACT_ATOMS: atom_id res chain seq x y z
N MET A 1 5.60 -12.63 -2.48
CA MET A 1 6.10 -11.49 -3.28
C MET A 1 7.01 -12.03 -4.37
N HIS A 2 6.60 -11.97 -5.64
CA HIS A 2 7.44 -12.45 -6.74
C HIS A 2 8.46 -11.36 -7.11
N ILE A 3 9.70 -11.52 -6.67
CA ILE A 3 10.81 -10.63 -6.99
C ILE A 3 11.40 -11.11 -8.31
N VAL A 4 11.54 -10.20 -9.27
CA VAL A 4 12.15 -10.48 -10.56
C VAL A 4 13.39 -9.64 -10.74
N SER A 5 14.40 -10.23 -11.40
CA SER A 5 15.54 -9.49 -11.91
C SER A 5 15.13 -8.81 -13.20
N THR A 6 15.37 -7.51 -13.29
CA THR A 6 15.15 -6.68 -14.48
C THR A 6 16.29 -5.70 -14.62
N PHE A 7 16.49 -5.15 -15.81
CA PHE A 7 17.36 -4.00 -16.02
C PHE A 7 16.56 -2.88 -16.67
N ILE A 8 16.97 -1.65 -16.42
CA ILE A 8 16.47 -0.47 -17.12
C ILE A 8 17.45 -0.27 -18.30
N PRO A 9 17.01 -0.35 -19.55
CA PRO A 9 17.91 -0.17 -20.68
C PRO A 9 18.37 1.30 -20.78
N ALA A 10 19.37 1.54 -21.63
CA ALA A 10 19.85 2.88 -21.92
C ALA A 10 18.69 3.77 -22.38
N HIS A 11 18.51 4.91 -21.75
CA HIS A 11 17.41 5.82 -22.07
C HIS A 11 17.75 7.26 -21.69
N MET A 12 17.00 8.19 -22.26
CA MET A 12 17.03 9.59 -21.85
C MET A 12 16.14 9.77 -20.62
N HIS A 13 16.76 10.07 -19.49
CA HIS A 13 16.08 10.22 -18.22
C HIS A 13 15.79 11.67 -17.90
N THR A 14 14.56 11.91 -17.46
CA THR A 14 14.11 13.23 -16.99
C THR A 14 14.36 13.32 -15.49
N LEU A 15 15.31 14.16 -15.08
CA LEU A 15 15.55 14.48 -13.68
C LEU A 15 14.37 15.27 -13.08
N LYS A 16 14.31 15.32 -11.74
CA LYS A 16 13.26 16.07 -11.03
C LYS A 16 13.28 17.58 -11.31
N ASN A 17 14.44 18.12 -11.69
CA ASN A 17 14.61 19.52 -12.09
C ASN A 17 14.19 19.80 -13.54
N GLY A 18 13.74 18.78 -14.28
CA GLY A 18 13.33 18.92 -15.68
C GLY A 18 14.45 18.73 -16.70
N ASN A 19 15.71 18.56 -16.27
CA ASN A 19 16.81 18.29 -17.18
C ASN A 19 16.77 16.86 -17.71
N HIS A 20 17.30 16.67 -18.91
CA HIS A 20 17.43 15.35 -19.53
C HIS A 20 18.88 14.89 -19.52
N ILE A 21 19.12 13.65 -19.09
CA ILE A 21 20.45 13.02 -19.14
C ILE A 21 20.35 11.68 -19.86
N HIS A 22 21.37 11.33 -20.62
CA HIS A 22 21.48 10.00 -21.21
C HIS A 22 22.06 9.06 -20.17
N LEU A 23 21.29 8.06 -19.73
CA LEU A 23 21.76 7.07 -18.76
C LEU A 23 22.18 5.79 -19.48
N PRO A 24 23.31 5.18 -19.06
CA PRO A 24 23.67 3.83 -19.48
C PRO A 24 22.64 2.82 -18.95
N PRO A 25 22.63 1.58 -19.48
CA PRO A 25 21.77 0.53 -18.93
C PRO A 25 22.10 0.27 -17.46
N SER A 26 21.07 0.10 -16.64
CA SER A 26 21.25 -0.15 -15.21
C SER A 26 21.80 -1.56 -14.95
N PRO A 27 22.44 -1.80 -13.79
CA PRO A 27 22.67 -3.15 -13.31
C PRO A 27 21.34 -3.91 -13.11
N SER A 28 21.43 -5.23 -13.00
CA SER A 28 20.26 -6.08 -12.69
C SER A 28 19.64 -5.69 -11.36
N LEU A 29 18.48 -5.04 -11.41
CA LEU A 29 17.66 -4.64 -10.29
C LEU A 29 16.73 -5.80 -9.88
N ARG A 30 16.67 -6.06 -8.57
CA ARG A 30 15.67 -6.96 -7.99
C ARG A 30 14.47 -6.15 -7.55
N VAL A 31 13.40 -6.20 -8.34
CA VAL A 31 12.17 -5.42 -8.10
C VAL A 31 10.94 -6.32 -8.11
N PRO A 32 9.83 -5.88 -7.49
CA PRO A 32 8.61 -6.66 -7.47
C PRO A 32 7.98 -6.74 -8.87
N HIS A 33 7.57 -7.94 -9.31
CA HIS A 33 7.01 -8.14 -10.66
C HIS A 33 5.79 -7.27 -10.96
N ASN A 34 4.90 -7.08 -9.97
CA ASN A 34 3.71 -6.21 -10.09
C ASN A 34 4.03 -4.74 -10.43
N ARG A 35 5.30 -4.32 -10.33
CA ARG A 35 5.74 -2.95 -10.65
C ARG A 35 6.18 -2.79 -12.09
N LEU A 36 6.67 -3.86 -12.72
CA LEU A 36 6.99 -3.83 -14.15
C LEU A 36 5.73 -3.88 -15.01
N ASN A 37 4.70 -4.57 -14.52
CA ASN A 37 3.42 -4.68 -15.20
C ASN A 37 2.25 -4.37 -14.25
N PRO A 38 1.84 -3.09 -14.15
CA PRO A 38 0.73 -2.66 -13.29
C PRO A 38 -0.65 -3.18 -13.75
N GLY A 39 -0.74 -3.78 -14.95
CA GLY A 39 -1.96 -4.37 -15.49
C GLY A 39 -2.22 -5.82 -15.08
N THR A 40 -1.35 -6.42 -14.27
CA THR A 40 -1.48 -7.82 -13.86
C THR A 40 -2.69 -8.03 -12.93
N THR A 41 -3.31 -9.21 -13.03
CA THR A 41 -4.43 -9.64 -12.19
C THR A 41 -4.11 -9.51 -10.69
N GLN A 42 -2.85 -9.73 -10.31
CA GLN A 42 -2.39 -9.59 -8.94
C GLN A 42 -2.51 -8.15 -8.40
N ALA A 43 -2.17 -7.13 -9.20
CA ALA A 43 -2.34 -5.73 -8.81
C ALA A 43 -3.82 -5.35 -8.65
N ARG A 44 -4.71 -5.98 -9.42
CA ARG A 44 -6.16 -5.81 -9.30
C ARG A 44 -6.71 -6.46 -8.03
N VAL A 45 -6.24 -7.66 -7.70
CA VAL A 45 -6.61 -8.36 -6.46
C VAL A 45 -6.12 -7.60 -5.22
N GLU A 46 -4.89 -7.08 -5.24
CA GLU A 46 -4.38 -6.23 -4.14
C GLU A 46 -5.24 -4.97 -3.92
N LYS A 47 -5.72 -4.33 -5.00
CA LYS A 47 -6.66 -3.20 -4.90
C LYS A 47 -8.00 -3.61 -4.27
N VAL A 48 -8.57 -4.75 -4.66
CA VAL A 48 -9.84 -5.23 -4.10
C VAL A 48 -9.67 -5.61 -2.62
N LEU A 49 -8.61 -6.33 -2.28
CA LEU A 49 -8.30 -6.68 -0.89
C LEU A 49 -8.02 -5.45 -0.02
N SER A 50 -7.45 -4.39 -0.60
CA SER A 50 -7.18 -3.16 0.14
C SER A 50 -8.43 -2.44 0.65
N LEU A 51 -9.60 -2.75 0.09
CA LEU A 51 -10.89 -2.16 0.51
C LEU A 51 -11.44 -2.80 1.79
N LEU A 52 -10.97 -3.98 2.17
CA LEU A 52 -11.35 -4.61 3.43
C LEU A 52 -10.61 -3.91 4.58
N PRO A 53 -11.24 -3.56 5.71
CA PRO A 53 -10.63 -2.69 6.72
C PRO A 53 -9.29 -3.22 7.28
N VAL A 54 -9.32 -4.42 7.88
CA VAL A 54 -8.12 -5.04 8.48
C VAL A 54 -7.10 -5.38 7.40
N VAL A 55 -7.55 -5.96 6.29
CA VAL A 55 -6.68 -6.37 5.19
C VAL A 55 -6.04 -5.16 4.49
N GLY A 56 -6.75 -4.04 4.38
CA GLY A 56 -6.27 -2.77 3.83
C GLY A 56 -5.12 -2.19 4.63
N LEU A 57 -5.18 -2.28 5.96
CA LEU A 57 -4.05 -1.92 6.83
C LEU A 57 -2.84 -2.83 6.62
N PHE A 58 -3.05 -4.14 6.49
CA PHE A 58 -1.97 -5.08 6.16
C PHE A 58 -1.36 -4.80 4.79
N VAL A 59 -2.19 -4.52 3.78
CA VAL A 59 -1.74 -4.14 2.43
C VAL A 59 -0.97 -2.83 2.47
N ALA A 60 -1.43 -1.82 3.23
CA ALA A 60 -0.71 -0.57 3.41
C ALA A 60 0.69 -0.79 4.02
N GLY A 61 0.77 -1.60 5.09
CA GLY A 61 2.04 -1.97 5.72
C GLY A 61 2.97 -2.71 4.76
N TYR A 62 2.43 -3.64 3.97
CA TYR A 62 3.16 -4.37 2.95
C TYR A 62 3.71 -3.45 1.84
N LEU A 63 2.90 -2.51 1.34
CA LEU A 63 3.30 -1.53 0.34
C LEU A 63 4.36 -0.56 0.89
N LEU A 64 4.24 -0.16 2.15
CA LEU A 64 5.23 0.66 2.85
C LEU A 64 6.56 -0.08 3.00
N TYR A 65 6.53 -1.35 3.41
CA TYR A 65 7.72 -2.20 3.50
C TYR A 65 8.41 -2.34 2.13
N GLN A 66 7.62 -2.61 1.08
CA GLN A 66 8.11 -2.71 -0.29
C GLN A 66 8.81 -1.42 -0.74
N LYS A 67 8.21 -0.25 -0.43
CA LYS A 67 8.78 1.06 -0.77
C LYS A 67 10.06 1.36 0.01
N GLN A 68 10.06 1.15 1.32
CA GLN A 68 11.15 1.59 2.21
C GLN A 68 12.32 0.62 2.29
N SER A 69 12.08 -0.68 2.09
CA SER A 69 13.11 -1.72 2.18
C SER A 69 13.52 -2.18 0.78
N VAL A 70 12.62 -2.86 0.07
CA VAL A 70 12.97 -3.56 -1.18
C VAL A 70 13.38 -2.60 -2.29
N MET A 71 12.57 -1.57 -2.55
CA MET A 71 12.87 -0.58 -3.59
C MET A 71 14.05 0.30 -3.21
N LYS A 72 14.14 0.72 -1.94
CA LYS A 72 15.26 1.53 -1.47
C LYS A 72 16.59 0.79 -1.62
N GLU A 73 16.63 -0.50 -1.30
CA GLU A 73 17.84 -1.32 -1.46
C GLU A 73 18.20 -1.54 -2.93
N ALA A 74 17.20 -1.81 -3.78
CA ALA A 74 17.44 -1.92 -5.22
C ALA A 74 17.95 -0.60 -5.82
N TYR A 75 17.43 0.55 -5.37
CA TYR A 75 17.81 1.85 -5.89
C TYR A 75 19.15 2.38 -5.38
N LYS A 76 19.71 1.81 -4.30
CA LYS A 76 21.10 2.11 -3.91
C LYS A 76 22.13 1.70 -4.97
N GLN A 77 21.77 0.75 -5.84
CA GLN A 77 22.62 0.30 -6.94
C GLN A 77 22.53 1.21 -8.17
N LEU A 78 21.67 2.24 -8.13
CA LEU A 78 21.47 3.20 -9.20
C LEU A 78 22.09 4.53 -8.80
N ASP A 79 22.82 5.15 -9.73
CA ASP A 79 23.31 6.53 -9.58
C ASP A 79 22.19 7.58 -9.81
N PHE A 80 20.96 7.13 -10.02
CA PHE A 80 19.80 7.98 -10.31
C PHE A 80 18.53 7.45 -9.62
N SER A 81 17.58 8.34 -9.38
CA SER A 81 16.24 7.97 -8.87
C SER A 81 15.28 7.81 -10.05
N PRO A 82 14.52 6.70 -10.13
CA PRO A 82 13.39 6.57 -11.04
C PRO A 82 12.41 7.74 -10.86
N ASN A 83 11.79 8.17 -11.97
CA ASN A 83 10.91 9.33 -12.03
C ASN A 83 9.73 9.06 -12.97
N GLU A 84 8.52 9.35 -12.52
CA GLU A 84 7.26 9.22 -13.27
C GLU A 84 7.25 10.07 -14.55
N LYS A 85 8.00 11.19 -14.56
CA LYS A 85 8.14 12.09 -15.72
C LYS A 85 9.10 11.57 -16.79
N CYS A 86 9.73 10.42 -16.56
CA CYS A 86 10.59 9.79 -17.56
C CYS A 86 9.71 9.21 -18.69
N SER A 87 10.10 9.42 -19.95
CA SER A 87 9.37 8.87 -21.10
C SER A 87 9.46 7.34 -21.19
N HIS A 88 10.48 6.74 -20.56
CA HIS A 88 10.65 5.30 -20.60
C HIS A 88 9.75 4.59 -19.57
N PRO A 89 8.79 3.74 -20.00
CA PRO A 89 7.81 3.08 -19.11
C PRO A 89 8.43 2.30 -17.95
N THR A 90 9.55 1.61 -18.15
CA THR A 90 10.20 0.85 -17.07
C THR A 90 10.65 1.79 -15.95
N CYS A 91 11.27 2.91 -16.30
CA CYS A 91 11.77 3.91 -15.35
C CYS A 91 10.63 4.67 -14.67
N SER A 92 9.57 5.00 -15.41
CA SER A 92 8.41 5.71 -14.84
C SER A 92 7.57 4.83 -13.92
N HIS A 93 7.37 3.54 -14.24
CA HIS A 93 6.65 2.61 -13.37
C HIS A 93 7.41 2.28 -12.07
N LEU A 94 8.74 2.35 -12.11
CA LEU A 94 9.61 2.18 -10.95
C LEU A 94 9.60 3.39 -10.00
N ASP A 95 8.92 4.50 -10.32
CA ASP A 95 8.85 5.64 -9.40
C ASP A 95 8.17 5.22 -8.07
N PRO A 96 8.84 5.41 -6.91
CA PRO A 96 8.23 5.17 -5.60
C PRO A 96 7.01 6.07 -5.31
N SER A 97 6.77 7.14 -6.07
CA SER A 97 5.56 8.00 -6.01
C SER A 97 4.30 7.22 -6.37
N ASN A 98 4.38 6.29 -7.32
CA ASN A 98 3.25 5.48 -7.79
C ASN A 98 2.62 4.64 -6.67
N LEU A 99 3.39 4.34 -5.63
CA LEU A 99 2.95 3.62 -4.44
C LEU A 99 2.19 4.52 -3.45
N ASN A 100 2.46 5.83 -3.43
CA ASN A 100 1.88 6.73 -2.43
C ASN A 100 0.36 6.72 -2.47
N LEU A 101 -0.23 6.83 -3.66
CA LEU A 101 -1.68 6.86 -3.79
C LEU A 101 -2.30 5.54 -3.31
N ALA A 102 -1.71 4.40 -3.69
CA ALA A 102 -2.19 3.09 -3.24
C ALA A 102 -2.07 2.91 -1.71
N ILE A 103 -0.98 3.38 -1.10
CA ILE A 103 -0.79 3.37 0.35
C ILE A 103 -1.85 4.26 1.01
N THR A 104 -2.01 5.51 0.55
CA THR A 104 -2.98 6.46 1.11
C THR A 104 -4.40 5.92 1.04
N VAL A 105 -4.81 5.36 -0.10
CA VAL A 105 -6.13 4.74 -0.25
C VAL A 105 -6.29 3.54 0.68
N SER A 106 -5.28 2.69 0.80
CA SER A 106 -5.32 1.51 1.69
C SER A 106 -5.39 1.90 3.17
N VAL A 107 -4.69 2.97 3.57
CA VAL A 107 -4.74 3.52 4.94
C VAL A 107 -6.10 4.15 5.21
N LEU A 108 -6.61 4.98 4.30
CA LEU A 108 -7.90 5.67 4.45
C LEU A 108 -9.07 4.69 4.47
N SER A 109 -9.07 3.69 3.58
CA SER A 109 -10.09 2.63 3.60
C SER A 109 -9.97 1.76 4.85
N GLY A 110 -8.74 1.36 5.21
CA GLY A 110 -8.44 0.58 6.41
C GLY A 110 -8.92 1.24 7.69
N LEU A 111 -8.39 2.42 8.03
CA LEU A 111 -8.78 3.16 9.22
C LEU A 111 -10.20 3.72 9.14
N GLY A 112 -10.62 4.21 7.97
CA GLY A 112 -11.92 4.84 7.77
C GLY A 112 -13.09 3.90 7.96
N LEU A 113 -12.95 2.61 7.63
CA LEU A 113 -13.97 1.59 7.91
C LEU A 113 -13.81 0.97 9.30
N LEU A 114 -12.59 0.87 9.83
CA LEU A 114 -12.35 0.27 11.14
C LEU A 114 -12.89 1.16 12.27
N PHE A 115 -12.80 2.48 12.12
CA PHE A 115 -13.34 3.45 13.09
C PHE A 115 -14.86 3.31 13.35
N PRO A 116 -15.75 3.34 12.33
CA PRO A 116 -17.18 3.15 12.55
C PRO A 116 -17.53 1.75 13.04
N ILE A 117 -16.81 0.70 12.59
CA ILE A 117 -17.02 -0.67 13.09
C ILE A 117 -16.72 -0.76 14.60
N MET A 118 -15.59 -0.19 15.04
CA MET A 118 -15.25 -0.15 16.47
C MET A 118 -16.26 0.65 17.28
N GLY A 119 -16.77 1.76 16.74
CA GLY A 119 -17.85 2.53 17.36
C GLY A 119 -19.14 1.72 17.53
N LEU A 120 -19.53 0.96 16.50
CA LEU A 120 -20.71 0.10 16.52
C LEU A 120 -20.56 -1.04 17.53
N CYS A 121 -19.41 -1.70 17.55
CA CYS A 121 -19.09 -2.73 18.55
C CYS A 121 -19.14 -2.16 19.97
N GLY A 122 -18.52 -1.00 20.20
CA GLY A 122 -18.54 -0.32 21.50
C GLY A 122 -19.95 0.00 21.98
N LEU A 123 -20.81 0.48 21.08
CA LEU A 123 -22.21 0.76 21.37
C LEU A 123 -22.99 -0.51 21.74
N VAL A 124 -22.78 -1.61 21.02
CA VAL A 124 -23.38 -2.92 21.36
C VAL A 124 -22.92 -3.40 22.74
N PHE A 125 -21.63 -3.30 23.06
CA PHE A 125 -21.12 -3.67 24.38
C PHE A 125 -21.71 -2.81 25.50
N LEU A 126 -21.87 -1.50 25.26
CA LEU A 126 -22.53 -0.60 26.22
C LEU A 126 -23.99 -1.01 26.46
N ILE A 127 -24.75 -1.31 25.39
CA ILE A 127 -26.14 -1.78 25.53
C ILE A 127 -26.19 -3.08 26.35
N ILE A 128 -25.34 -4.06 26.04
CA ILE A 128 -25.29 -5.33 26.76
C ILE A 128 -24.95 -5.11 28.23
N ALA A 129 -23.96 -4.27 28.53
CA ALA A 129 -23.58 -3.93 29.90
C ALA A 129 -24.72 -3.24 30.66
N LEU A 130 -25.44 -2.34 29.99
CA LEU A 130 -26.55 -1.59 30.56
C LEU A 130 -27.76 -2.50 30.84
N VAL A 131 -28.11 -3.38 29.90
CA VAL A 131 -29.14 -4.42 30.07
C VAL A 131 -28.76 -5.39 31.20
N SER A 132 -27.51 -5.86 31.22
CA SER A 132 -27.02 -6.76 32.29
C SER A 132 -27.08 -6.09 33.66
N LYS A 133 -26.76 -4.80 33.74
CA LYS A 133 -26.88 -4.01 34.97
C LYS A 133 -28.33 -3.84 35.41
N ILE A 134 -29.24 -3.53 34.49
CA ILE A 134 -30.67 -3.43 34.79
C ILE A 134 -31.22 -4.76 35.28
N MET A 135 -30.91 -5.88 34.61
CA MET A 135 -31.30 -7.22 35.05
C MET A 135 -30.71 -7.61 36.40
N SER A 136 -29.49 -7.18 36.72
CA SER A 136 -28.88 -7.44 38.03
C SER A 136 -29.48 -6.58 39.16
N CYS A 137 -29.96 -5.37 38.84
CA CYS A 137 -30.58 -4.46 39.82
C CYS A 137 -32.08 -4.73 40.02
N CYS A 138 -32.76 -5.24 38.99
CA CYS A 138 -34.13 -5.72 39.07
C CYS A 138 -34.08 -7.26 38.95
N PRO A 139 -33.78 -8.01 40.02
CA PRO A 139 -34.18 -9.40 40.04
C PRO A 139 -35.68 -9.39 39.74
N CYS A 140 -36.13 -10.21 38.79
CA CYS A 140 -37.56 -10.47 38.67
C CYS A 140 -38.04 -10.98 40.03
N SER A 141 -38.58 -10.08 40.85
CA SER A 141 -39.56 -10.39 41.87
C SER A 141 -40.82 -10.86 41.14
N GLY A 142 -40.75 -12.09 40.64
CA GLY A 142 -41.84 -12.93 40.15
C GLY A 142 -41.35 -14.34 40.47
N LEU A 143 -41.89 -15.05 41.45
CA LEU A 143 -43.28 -15.20 41.85
C LEU A 143 -43.37 -15.51 43.35
#